data_AF-A0A2K0T9A5-F1
#
_entry.id   AF-A0A2K0T9A5-F1
#
_cell.length_a   1.000
_cell.length_b   1.000
_cell.length_c   1.000
_cell.angle_alpha   90.00
_cell.angle_beta   90.00
_cell.angle_gamma   90.00
#
_symmetry.space_group_name_H-M   'P 1'
#
loop_
_entity.id
_entity.type
_entity.pdbx_description
1 polymer ?
#
loop_
_entity_poly.entity_id
_entity_poly.type
_entity_poly.pdbx_seq_one_letter_code
_entity_poly.pdbx_strand_id
1 'polypeptide(L)'
;MILVVSSTWRLGITGTFLGDYCGILMDEMVTGFPFNVTSAPMYWGSTMSFLGTSLAYGKPAGIVLTGLVLVVYIVALRYEDPFTAGIYAKRERERAAAKEGKKQK
;
A
#
# COMPACT_ATOMS: atom_id res chain seq x y z
N MET A 1 3.58 -13.94 3.12
CA MET A 1 4.72 -13.34 3.87
C MET A 1 5.76 -12.64 3.02
N ILE A 2 6.28 -13.22 1.93
CA ILE A 2 7.31 -12.55 1.09
C ILE A 2 6.91 -11.15 0.62
N LEU A 3 5.68 -10.98 0.09
CA LEU A 3 5.20 -9.67 -0.36
C LEU A 3 5.06 -8.65 0.78
N VAL A 4 4.67 -9.10 1.96
CA VAL A 4 4.54 -8.23 3.15
C VAL A 4 5.92 -7.77 3.57
N VAL A 5 6.84 -8.71 3.79
CA VAL A 5 8.21 -8.40 4.24
C VAL A 5 8.92 -7.54 3.20
N SER A 6 8.84 -7.85 1.90
CA SER A 6 9.48 -7.04 0.87
C SER A 6 8.85 -5.65 0.74
N SER A 7 7.54 -5.51 0.91
CA SER A 7 6.89 -4.19 0.94
C SER A 7 7.30 -3.36 2.16
N THR A 8 7.34 -3.95 3.35
CA THR A 8 7.76 -3.27 4.59
C THR A 8 9.24 -2.89 4.53
N TRP A 9 10.08 -3.73 3.91
CA TRP A 9 11.49 -3.42 3.71
C TRP A 9 11.69 -2.28 2.72
N ARG A 10 10.80 -2.14 1.74
CA ARG A 10 10.85 -1.10 0.73
C ARG A 10 10.28 0.25 1.22
N LEU A 11 9.24 0.23 2.06
CA LEU A 11 8.64 1.43 2.68
C LEU A 11 9.33 1.85 3.98
N GLY A 12 10.04 0.94 4.64
CA GLY A 12 10.56 1.14 5.99
C GLY A 12 9.44 1.19 7.06
N ILE A 13 9.83 1.29 8.33
CA ILE A 13 8.87 1.34 9.46
C ILE A 13 8.00 2.61 9.37
N THR A 14 8.60 3.75 9.00
CA THR A 14 7.90 5.04 8.90
C THR A 14 6.90 5.07 7.75
N GLY A 15 7.24 4.53 6.57
CA GLY A 15 6.31 4.46 5.44
C GLY A 15 5.20 3.42 5.65
N THR A 16 5.46 2.36 6.42
CA THR A 16 4.50 1.28 6.68
C THR A 16 3.49 1.63 7.77
N PHE A 17 3.92 2.32 8.84
CA PHE A 17 3.08 2.57 10.03
C PHE A 17 2.70 4.05 10.24
N LEU A 18 3.49 4.99 9.70
CA LEU A 18 3.27 6.44 9.84
C LEU A 18 2.76 7.09 8.53
N GLY A 19 2.51 6.28 7.49
CA GLY A 19 2.24 6.71 6.13
C GLY A 19 1.28 7.90 6.07
N ASP A 20 1.66 8.94 5.30
CA ASP A 20 0.91 10.14 4.91
C ASP A 20 0.19 10.99 6.00
N TYR A 21 0.03 10.49 7.23
CA TYR A 21 -0.76 11.10 8.31
C TYR A 21 -0.01 12.17 9.10
N CYS A 22 1.33 12.27 8.99
CA CYS A 22 2.14 13.21 9.78
C CYS A 22 2.96 14.23 8.94
N GLY A 23 2.64 14.42 7.65
CA GLY A 23 3.41 15.33 6.79
C GLY A 23 4.79 14.82 6.36
N ILE A 24 5.21 13.65 6.86
CA ILE A 24 6.34 12.86 6.35
C ILE A 24 5.82 11.99 5.20
N LEU A 25 5.43 12.65 4.11
CA LEU A 25 4.98 11.97 2.91
C LEU A 25 6.23 11.52 2.13
N MET A 26 6.25 10.26 1.70
CA MET A 26 7.40 9.66 1.00
C MET A 26 7.69 10.42 -0.31
N ASP A 27 8.97 10.71 -0.58
CA ASP A 27 9.38 11.66 -1.62
C ASP A 27 9.02 11.22 -3.05
N GLU A 28 8.92 9.90 -3.27
CA GLU A 28 8.48 9.28 -4.51
C GLU A 28 7.65 8.03 -4.22
N MET A 29 6.64 7.78 -5.06
CA MET A 29 5.83 6.56 -4.98
C MET A 29 6.71 5.38 -5.37
N VAL A 30 6.84 4.38 -4.49
CA VAL A 30 7.74 3.26 -4.77
C VAL A 30 7.12 2.33 -5.79
N THR A 31 7.64 2.35 -7.01
CA THR A 31 7.20 1.51 -8.13
C THR A 31 8.01 0.22 -8.28
N GLY A 32 8.99 -0.03 -7.40
CA GLY A 32 9.81 -1.25 -7.42
C GLY A 32 9.07 -2.46 -6.84
N PHE A 33 9.62 -3.66 -7.03
CA PHE A 33 9.08 -4.88 -6.39
C PHE A 33 8.95 -4.71 -4.87
N PRO A 34 7.82 -5.10 -4.26
CA PRO A 34 6.67 -5.84 -4.82
C PRO A 34 5.54 -4.98 -5.42
N PHE A 35 5.67 -3.65 -5.40
CA PHE A 35 4.62 -2.71 -5.86
C PHE A 35 4.46 -2.66 -7.38
N ASN A 36 5.44 -3.15 -8.15
CA ASN A 36 5.31 -3.33 -9.60
C ASN A 36 4.39 -4.48 -10.01
N VAL A 37 4.18 -5.48 -9.13
CA VAL A 37 3.33 -6.65 -9.42
C VAL A 37 1.92 -6.45 -8.88
N THR A 38 1.78 -5.78 -7.74
CA THR A 38 0.49 -5.47 -7.13
C THR A 38 0.58 -4.12 -6.44
N SER A 39 -0.46 -3.29 -6.59
CA SER A 39 -0.56 -1.99 -5.92
C SER A 39 -0.64 -2.12 -4.40
N ALA A 40 -1.07 -3.28 -3.89
CA ALA A 40 -1.33 -3.51 -2.46
C ALA A 40 -0.64 -4.78 -1.91
N PRO A 41 0.70 -4.88 -1.97
CA PRO A 41 1.45 -6.10 -1.67
C PRO A 41 1.27 -6.59 -0.23
N MET A 42 1.03 -5.70 0.74
CA MET A 42 0.71 -6.09 2.12
C MET A 42 -0.63 -6.81 2.24
N TYR A 43 -1.70 -6.28 1.62
CA TYR A 43 -3.03 -6.85 1.68
C TYR A 43 -3.10 -8.23 0.99
N TRP A 44 -2.49 -8.35 -0.19
CA TRP A 44 -2.39 -9.63 -0.90
C TRP A 44 -1.46 -10.61 -0.20
N GLY A 45 -0.32 -10.14 0.32
CA GLY A 45 0.66 -10.96 1.02
C GLY A 45 0.17 -11.54 2.34
N SER A 46 -0.70 -10.83 3.05
CA SER A 46 -1.35 -11.28 4.29
C SER A 46 -2.52 -12.22 4.00
N THR A 47 -3.37 -11.90 3.01
CA THR A 47 -4.47 -12.79 2.58
C THR A 47 -3.96 -14.17 2.15
N MET A 48 -2.89 -14.23 1.35
CA MET A 48 -2.29 -15.50 0.95
C MET A 48 -1.73 -16.29 2.14
N SER A 49 -1.26 -15.60 3.18
CA SER A 49 -0.80 -16.26 4.39
C SER A 49 -1.95 -16.80 5.23
N PHE A 50 -3.06 -16.07 5.37
CA PHE A 50 -4.27 -16.60 6.00
C PHE A 50 -4.84 -17.79 5.22
N LEU A 51 -4.86 -17.70 3.89
CA LEU A 51 -5.29 -18.79 3.03
C LEU A 51 -4.39 -20.02 3.20
N GLY A 52 -3.06 -19.85 3.12
CA GLY A 52 -2.10 -20.92 3.29
C GLY A 52 -2.21 -21.60 4.64
N THR A 53 -2.38 -20.85 5.72
CA THR A 53 -2.63 -21.41 7.06
C THR A 53 -3.96 -22.16 7.10
N SER A 54 -5.04 -21.59 6.55
CA SER A 54 -6.35 -22.26 6.55
C SER A 54 -6.34 -23.59 5.79
N LEU A 55 -5.59 -23.66 4.67
CA LEU A 55 -5.39 -24.87 3.88
C LEU A 55 -4.50 -25.88 4.60
N ALA A 56 -3.40 -25.44 5.21
CA ALA A 56 -2.50 -26.32 5.96
C ALA A 56 -3.20 -27.00 7.15
N TYR A 57 -4.11 -26.29 7.82
CA TYR A 57 -4.90 -26.84 8.93
C TYR A 57 -6.21 -27.51 8.46
N GLY A 58 -6.53 -27.49 7.16
CA GLY A 58 -7.72 -28.14 6.59
C GLY A 58 -9.05 -27.66 7.16
N LYS A 59 -9.10 -26.45 7.75
CA LYS A 59 -10.29 -25.96 8.46
C LYS A 59 -11.15 -25.09 7.54
N PRO A 60 -12.40 -25.50 7.22
CA PRO A 60 -13.28 -24.72 6.33
C PRO A 60 -13.61 -23.34 6.90
N ALA A 61 -13.70 -23.22 8.24
CA ALA A 61 -13.87 -21.93 8.90
C ALA A 61 -12.73 -20.94 8.58
N GLY A 62 -11.49 -21.40 8.44
CA GLY A 62 -10.35 -20.55 8.09
C GLY A 62 -10.43 -20.01 6.66
N ILE A 63 -10.99 -20.80 5.73
CA ILE A 63 -11.20 -20.39 4.34
C ILE A 63 -12.29 -19.31 4.27
N VAL A 64 -13.40 -19.51 4.98
CA VAL A 64 -14.49 -18.51 5.07
C VAL A 64 -13.96 -17.21 5.68
N LEU A 65 -13.19 -17.29 6.76
CA LEU A 65 -12.60 -16.12 7.41
C LEU A 65 -11.63 -15.39 6.47
N THR A 66 -10.81 -16.13 5.73
CA THR A 66 -9.89 -15.56 4.74
C THR A 66 -10.65 -14.84 3.63
N GLY A 67 -11.75 -15.43 3.15
CA GLY A 67 -12.62 -14.78 2.16
C GLY A 67 -13.24 -13.49 2.68
N LEU A 68 -13.71 -13.47 3.93
CA LEU A 68 -14.24 -12.27 4.56
C LEU A 68 -13.19 -11.16 4.68
N VAL A 69 -11.97 -11.51 5.12
CA VAL A 69 -10.85 -10.56 5.19
C VAL A 69 -10.51 -10.00 3.81
N LEU A 70 -10.49 -10.84 2.77
CA LEU A 70 -10.26 -10.39 1.39
C LEU A 70 -11.32 -9.38 0.93
N VAL A 71 -12.59 -9.61 1.25
CA VAL A 71 -13.67 -8.65 0.91
C VAL A 71 -13.43 -7.31 1.62
N VAL A 72 -13.11 -7.33 2.92
CA VAL A 72 -12.79 -6.11 3.67
C VAL A 72 -11.59 -5.38 3.05
N TYR A 73 -10.56 -6.12 2.64
CA TYR A 73 -9.37 -5.56 1.99
C TYR A 73 -9.69 -4.90 0.65
N ILE A 74 -10.53 -5.52 -0.19
CA ILE A 74 -10.94 -4.92 -1.46
C ILE A 74 -11.71 -3.61 -1.22
N VAL A 75 -12.59 -3.59 -0.22
CA VAL A 75 -13.33 -2.37 0.14
C VAL A 75 -12.37 -1.29 0.63
N ALA A 76 -11.42 -1.64 1.51
CA ALA A 76 -10.43 -0.70 2.02
C ALA A 76 -9.58 -0.09 0.90
N LEU A 77 -9.06 -0.92 -0.02
CA LEU A 77 -8.27 -0.46 -1.16
C LEU A 77 -9.03 0.50 -2.06
N ARG A 78 -10.35 0.30 -2.23
CA ARG A 78 -11.18 1.22 -3.01
C ARG A 78 -11.22 2.63 -2.44
N TYR A 79 -11.06 2.80 -1.12
CA TYR A 79 -10.99 4.10 -0.47
C TYR A 79 -9.55 4.62 -0.33
N GLU A 80 -8.59 3.72 -0.09
CA GLU A 80 -7.18 4.08 0.11
C GLU A 80 -6.50 4.53 -1.19
N ASP A 81 -6.69 3.81 -2.30
CA ASP A 81 -6.09 4.13 -3.60
C ASP A 81 -6.40 5.56 -4.09
N PRO A 82 -7.67 6.04 -4.11
CA PRO A 82 -7.98 7.40 -4.55
C PRO A 82 -7.48 8.47 -3.57
N PHE A 83 -7.40 8.14 -2.27
CA PHE A 83 -6.90 9.06 -1.25
C PHE A 83 -5.39 9.29 -1.43
N THR A 84 -4.62 8.21 -1.56
CA THR A 84 -3.17 8.25 -1.82
C THR A 84 -2.86 8.95 -3.15
N ALA A 85 -3.59 8.63 -4.22
CA ALA A 85 -3.43 9.28 -5.51
C ALA A 85 -3.69 10.80 -5.43
N GLY A 86 -4.69 11.22 -4.67
CA GLY A 86 -5.01 12.63 -4.46
C GLY A 86 -3.89 13.40 -3.74
N ILE A 87 -3.26 12.79 -2.74
CA ILE A 87 -2.17 13.42 -2.00
C ILE A 87 -0.91 13.58 -2.88
N TYR A 88 -0.55 12.54 -3.63
CA TYR A 88 0.58 12.62 -4.57
C TYR A 88 0.33 13.62 -5.71
N ALA A 89 -0.90 13.70 -6.26
CA ALA A 89 -1.26 14.68 -7.29
C ALA A 89 -1.18 16.13 -6.79
N LYS A 90 -1.57 16.39 -5.53
CA LYS A 90 -1.44 17.72 -4.92
C LYS A 90 0.03 18.13 -4.77
N ARG A 91 0.89 17.20 -4.33
CA ARG A 91 2.34 17.44 -4.22
C ARG A 91 3.02 17.69 -5.56
N GLU A 92 2.63 16.96 -6.62
CA GLU A 92 3.20 17.19 -7.95
C GLU A 92 2.88 18.60 -8.46
N ARG A 93 1.65 19.08 -8.22
CA ARG A 93 1.25 20.47 -8.51
C ARG A 93 2.07 21.49 -7.72
N GLU A 94 2.31 21.25 -6.43
CA GLU A 94 3.15 22.13 -5.59
C GLU A 94 4.61 22.15 -6.07
N ARG A 95 5.18 21.00 -6.47
CA ARG A 95 6.53 20.92 -7.06
C ARG A 95 6.61 21.62 -8.42
N ALA A 96 5.57 21.52 -9.27
CA ALA A 96 5.51 22.21 -10.55
C ALA A 96 5.47 23.73 -10.37
N ALA A 97 4.60 24.22 -9.47
CA ALA A 97 4.50 25.65 -9.14
C ALA A 97 5.80 26.21 -8.55
N ALA A 98 6.50 25.44 -7.70
CA ALA A 98 7.81 25.84 -7.16
C ALA A 98 8.90 25.91 -8.23
N LYS A 99 8.85 25.06 -9.28
CA LYS A 99 9.77 25.10 -10.42
C LYS A 99 9.50 26.30 -11.33
N GLU A 100 8.25 26.65 -11.57
CA GLU A 100 7.88 27.85 -12.36
C GLU A 100 8.30 29.15 -11.66
N GLY A 101 8.08 29.27 -10.34
CA GLY A 101 8.51 30.44 -9.57
C GLY A 101 10.04 30.61 -9.51
N LYS A 102 10.82 29.53 -9.66
CA LYS A 102 12.29 29.58 -9.79
C LYS A 102 12.77 29.95 -11.19
N LYS A 103 11.95 29.76 -12.23
CA LYS A 103 12.29 30.08 -13.62
C LYS A 103 12.00 31.56 -13.96
N GLN A 104 11.20 32.22 -13.12
CA GLN A 104 10.75 33.60 -13.28
C GLN A 104 11.55 34.61 -12.43
N LYS A 105 12.54 34.14 -11.66
CA LYS A 105 13.55 34.93 -10.94
C LYS A 105 14.90 34.81 -11.66
#